data_AF-A0A1L3ND44-F1
#
_entry.id   AF-A0A1L3ND44-F1
#
_cell.length_a   1.000
_cell.length_b   1.000
_cell.length_c   1.000
_cell.angle_alpha   90.00
_cell.angle_beta   90.00
_cell.angle_gamma   90.00
#
_symmetry.space_group_name_H-M   'P 1'
#
loop_
_entity.id
_entity.type
_entity.pdbx_description
1 polymer ?
#
loop_
_entity_poly.entity_id
_entity_poly.type
_entity_poly.pdbx_seq_one_letter_code
_entity_poly.pdbx_strand_id
1 'polypeptide(L)'
;MPRCEVCGREGAEIHHIIHKCEGGMDLEINYKYLCGRHHRGRHSPHKDNNIDISYKLELQNKLENLFVKEYYSLESIQAILDINKNKGKKIVQGLKIYKEGYKSKDVIYKLMGQKHYSEYNLFESQEFIALGVI
;
A
#
# COMPACT_ATOMS: atom_id res chain seq x y z
N MET A 1 -12.79 19.73 -1.49
CA MET A 1 -11.93 18.98 -0.55
C MET A 1 -12.16 17.50 -0.78
N PRO A 2 -11.13 16.63 -0.68
CA PRO A 2 -11.33 15.19 -0.80
C PRO A 2 -12.25 14.68 0.32
N ARG A 3 -13.00 13.63 0.01
CA ARG A 3 -13.92 12.96 0.94
C ARG A 3 -13.26 11.75 1.56
N CYS A 4 -13.62 11.45 2.80
CA CYS A 4 -13.10 10.30 3.51
C CYS A 4 -13.63 9.01 2.86
N GLU A 5 -12.73 8.09 2.51
CA GLU A 5 -13.11 6.81 1.91
C GLU A 5 -13.89 5.89 2.85
N VAL A 6 -13.79 6.10 4.17
CA VAL A 6 -14.49 5.30 5.17
C VAL A 6 -15.92 5.78 5.43
N CYS A 7 -16.17 7.09 5.42
CA CYS A 7 -17.47 7.65 5.83
C CYS A 7 -18.02 8.78 4.96
N GLY A 8 -17.36 9.15 3.87
CA GLY A 8 -17.81 10.18 2.92
C GLY A 8 -17.71 11.62 3.42
N ARG A 9 -17.31 11.87 4.68
CA ARG A 9 -17.16 13.22 5.23
C ARG A 9 -16.09 14.01 4.49
N GLU A 10 -16.34 15.28 4.24
CA GLU A 10 -15.37 16.21 3.66
C GLU A 10 -14.20 16.53 4.61
N GLY A 11 -13.12 17.08 4.05
CA GLY A 11 -11.91 17.39 4.81
C GLY A 11 -11.07 16.17 5.11
N ALA A 12 -10.97 15.25 4.14
CA ALA A 12 -10.02 14.15 4.23
C ALA A 12 -8.58 14.63 4.03
N GLU A 13 -7.66 13.94 4.68
CA GLU A 13 -6.22 14.10 4.54
C GLU A 13 -5.64 12.83 3.90
N ILE A 14 -4.48 12.97 3.26
CA ILE A 14 -3.74 11.82 2.73
C ILE A 14 -3.14 11.04 3.90
N HIS A 15 -3.45 9.75 3.94
CA HIS A 15 -2.76 8.75 4.74
C HIS A 15 -1.97 7.85 3.78
N HIS A 16 -0.66 7.69 4.00
CA HIS A 16 0.14 6.70 3.28
C HIS A 16 -0.09 5.32 3.91
N ILE A 17 -0.64 4.38 3.14
CA ILE A 17 -0.96 3.02 3.58
C ILE A 17 0.31 2.25 3.98
N ILE A 18 1.32 2.27 3.11
CA ILE A 18 2.68 1.87 3.46
C ILE A 18 3.42 3.12 3.87
N HIS A 19 3.88 3.17 5.12
CA HIS A 19 4.58 4.32 5.64
C HIS A 19 5.97 4.45 5.04
N LYS A 20 6.50 5.68 4.99
CA LYS A 20 7.85 5.94 4.47
C LYS A 20 8.93 5.14 5.23
N CYS A 21 8.79 4.96 6.54
CA CYS A 21 9.71 4.14 7.35
C CYS A 21 9.64 2.65 7.01
N GLU A 22 8.54 2.18 6.44
CA GLU A 22 8.34 0.80 5.97
C GLU A 22 8.75 0.64 4.50
N GLY A 23 9.36 1.66 3.88
CA GLY A 23 9.72 1.64 2.45
C GLY A 23 8.61 2.12 1.52
N GLY A 24 7.51 2.64 2.06
CA GLY A 24 6.41 3.21 1.30
C GLY A 24 6.84 4.40 0.46
N MET A 25 6.30 4.44 -0.77
CA MET A 25 6.58 5.52 -1.72
C MET A 25 5.44 6.52 -1.75
N ASP A 26 5.78 7.78 -2.03
CA ASP A 26 4.83 8.87 -2.17
C ASP A 26 4.14 8.81 -3.56
N LEU A 27 3.18 7.90 -3.67
CA LEU A 27 2.44 7.54 -4.88
C LEU A 27 0.95 7.54 -4.57
N GLU A 28 0.14 8.00 -5.53
CA GLU A 28 -1.32 8.06 -5.35
C GLU A 28 -1.94 6.69 -5.06
N ILE A 29 -1.40 5.62 -5.66
CA ILE A 29 -1.83 4.25 -5.39
C ILE A 29 -1.68 3.87 -3.89
N ASN A 30 -0.72 4.47 -3.19
CA ASN A 30 -0.41 4.23 -1.77
C ASN A 30 -1.15 5.22 -0.84
N TYR A 31 -2.04 6.06 -1.37
CA TYR A 31 -2.82 6.99 -0.57
C TYR A 31 -4.16 6.38 -0.17
N LYS A 32 -4.61 6.75 1.02
CA LYS A 32 -6.00 6.64 1.46
C LYS A 32 -6.46 7.98 2.01
N TYR A 33 -7.61 8.46 1.56
CA TYR A 33 -8.18 9.73 2.03
C TYR A 33 -9.02 9.51 3.28
N LEU A 34 -8.54 10.02 4.42
CA LEU A 34 -9.16 9.81 5.73
C LEU A 34 -9.48 11.13 6.41
N CYS A 35 -10.70 11.30 6.94
CA CYS A 35 -11.01 12.45 7.80
C CYS A 35 -10.32 12.31 9.16
N GLY A 36 -10.18 13.39 9.93
CA GLY A 36 -9.44 13.38 11.21
C GLY A 36 -9.84 12.26 12.18
N ARG A 37 -11.12 11.84 12.19
CA ARG A 37 -11.59 10.70 12.99
C ARG A 37 -10.97 9.37 12.53
N HIS A 38 -11.01 9.06 11.24
CA HIS A 38 -10.47 7.80 10.71
C HIS A 38 -8.96 7.85 10.48
N HIS A 39 -8.37 9.05 10.41
CA HIS A 39 -6.93 9.19 10.29
C HIS A 39 -6.22 9.09 11.64
N ARG A 40 -6.73 9.74 12.71
CA ARG A 40 -6.02 9.87 14.00
C ARG A 40 -6.82 9.43 15.23
N GLY A 41 -8.10 9.09 15.06
CA GLY A 41 -8.98 8.65 16.13
C GLY A 41 -8.64 7.28 16.67
N ARG A 42 -9.42 6.78 17.63
CA ARG A 42 -9.17 5.49 18.30
C ARG A 42 -9.17 4.30 17.32
N HIS A 43 -10.07 4.32 16.34
CA HIS A 43 -10.16 3.32 15.27
C HIS A 43 -9.54 3.89 14.00
N SER A 44 -8.24 4.11 14.04
CA SER A 44 -7.45 4.64 12.92
C SER A 44 -6.23 3.75 12.70
N PRO A 45 -5.67 3.68 11.48
CA PRO A 45 -4.52 2.82 11.21
C PRO A 45 -3.30 3.17 12.08
N HIS A 46 -3.19 4.41 12.57
CA HIS A 46 -2.12 4.80 13.51
C HIS A 46 -2.26 4.22 14.93
N LYS A 47 -3.44 3.70 15.29
CA LYS A 47 -3.76 3.22 16.65
C LYS A 47 -4.37 1.82 16.69
N ASP A 48 -4.77 1.29 15.55
CA ASP A 48 -5.43 0.00 15.40
C ASP A 48 -4.73 -0.78 14.28
N ASN A 49 -3.93 -1.77 14.69
CA ASN A 49 -3.13 -2.58 13.79
C ASN A 49 -3.97 -3.42 12.83
N ASN A 50 -5.20 -3.80 13.22
CA ASN A 50 -6.09 -4.54 12.32
C ASN A 50 -6.55 -3.65 11.16
N ILE A 51 -6.84 -2.38 11.45
CA ILE A 51 -7.21 -1.40 10.43
C ILE A 51 -6.02 -1.13 9.50
N ASP A 52 -4.82 -0.93 10.06
CA ASP A 52 -3.59 -0.75 9.27
C ASP A 52 -3.34 -1.92 8.30
N ILE A 53 -3.36 -3.16 8.82
CA ILE A 53 -3.17 -4.36 8.00
C ILE A 53 -4.28 -4.50 6.96
N SER A 54 -5.53 -4.17 7.30
CA SER A 54 -6.64 -4.22 6.34
C SER A 54 -6.41 -3.28 5.15
N TYR A 55 -5.88 -2.08 5.38
CA TYR A 55 -5.56 -1.14 4.30
C TYR A 55 -4.37 -1.63 3.47
N LYS A 56 -3.38 -2.25 4.11
CA LYS A 56 -2.22 -2.86 3.42
C LYS A 56 -2.65 -4.04 2.53
N LEU A 57 -3.58 -4.88 3.00
CA LEU A 57 -4.19 -5.94 2.19
C LEU A 57 -5.01 -5.39 1.02
N GLU A 58 -5.82 -4.34 1.25
CA GLU A 58 -6.57 -3.65 0.20
C GLU A 58 -5.63 -3.14 -0.91
N LEU A 59 -4.52 -2.51 -0.53
CA LEU A 59 -3.49 -2.04 -1.46
C LEU A 59 -2.81 -3.20 -2.21
N GLN A 60 -2.43 -4.27 -1.52
CA GLN A 60 -1.79 -5.42 -2.14
C GLN A 60 -2.71 -6.05 -3.21
N ASN A 61 -3.98 -6.29 -2.85
CA ASN A 61 -4.98 -6.84 -3.77
C ASN A 61 -5.21 -5.91 -4.97
N LYS A 62 -5.23 -4.58 -4.75
CA LYS A 62 -5.35 -3.60 -5.82
C LYS A 62 -4.16 -3.68 -6.78
N LEU A 63 -2.94 -3.80 -6.26
CA LEU A 63 -1.73 -3.94 -7.08
C LEU A 63 -1.73 -5.27 -7.86
N GLU A 64 -2.10 -6.38 -7.23
CA GLU A 64 -2.22 -7.68 -7.90
C GLU A 64 -3.23 -7.67 -9.06
N ASN A 65 -4.37 -6.96 -8.88
CA ASN A 65 -5.36 -6.76 -9.92
C ASN A 65 -4.91 -5.81 -11.05
N LEU A 66 -3.96 -4.90 -10.79
CA LEU A 66 -3.38 -4.01 -11.81
C LEU A 66 -2.25 -4.70 -12.58
N PHE A 67 -1.45 -5.51 -11.90
CA PHE A 67 -0.26 -6.18 -12.44
C PHE A 67 -0.52 -7.66 -12.78
N VAL A 68 -1.57 -7.94 -13.55
CA VAL A 68 -2.02 -9.30 -13.93
C VAL A 68 -1.05 -10.08 -14.83
N LYS A 69 -0.20 -9.41 -15.61
CA LYS A 69 0.80 -10.08 -16.46
C LYS A 69 2.00 -10.50 -15.60
N GLU A 70 2.81 -11.44 -16.08
CA GLU A 70 4.02 -11.83 -15.33
C GLU A 70 5.14 -10.77 -15.39
N TYR A 71 5.21 -10.01 -16.49
CA TYR A 71 6.25 -9.01 -16.74
C TYR A 71 5.69 -7.69 -17.29
N TYR A 72 6.35 -6.60 -16.94
CA TYR A 72 6.04 -5.25 -17.42
C TYR A 72 7.28 -4.45 -17.77
N SER A 73 7.20 -3.64 -18.83
CA SER A 73 8.22 -2.62 -19.12
C SER A 73 8.13 -1.46 -18.14
N LEU A 74 9.18 -0.64 -18.06
CA LEU A 74 9.18 0.57 -17.22
C LEU A 74 8.05 1.53 -17.64
N GLU A 75 7.82 1.70 -18.95
CA GLU A 75 6.76 2.55 -19.50
C GLU A 75 5.37 2.01 -19.11
N SER A 76 5.20 0.69 -19.10
CA SER A 76 3.94 0.06 -18.71
C SER A 76 3.67 0.25 -17.21
N ILE A 77 4.69 0.10 -16.36
CA ILE A 77 4.60 0.38 -14.92
C ILE A 77 4.23 1.85 -14.69
N GLN A 78 4.84 2.77 -15.44
CA GLN A 78 4.55 4.20 -15.37
C GLN A 78 3.10 4.52 -15.75
N ALA A 79 2.60 3.90 -16.82
CA ALA A 79 1.23 4.09 -17.26
C ALA A 79 0.21 3.51 -16.27
N ILE A 80 0.45 2.31 -15.74
CA ILE A 80 -0.45 1.66 -14.78
C ILE A 80 -0.58 2.46 -13.47
N LEU A 81 0.54 3.03 -13.00
CA LEU A 81 0.58 3.78 -11.75
C LEU A 81 0.34 5.28 -11.92
N ASP A 82 0.19 5.76 -13.17
CA ASP A 82 0.14 7.17 -13.56
C ASP A 82 1.27 8.00 -12.93
N ILE A 83 2.51 7.62 -13.23
CA ILE A 83 3.71 8.25 -12.66
C ILE A 83 4.71 8.70 -13.71
N ASN A 84 5.44 9.75 -13.37
CA ASN A 84 6.53 10.23 -14.21
C ASN A 84 7.74 9.27 -14.23
N LYS A 85 8.63 9.54 -15.19
CA LYS A 85 9.85 8.75 -15.43
C LYS A 85 10.73 8.57 -14.20
N ASN A 86 10.86 9.60 -13.37
CA ASN A 86 11.73 9.58 -12.20
C ASN A 86 11.17 8.68 -11.09
N LYS A 87 9.86 8.74 -10.85
CA LYS A 87 9.17 7.83 -9.92
C LYS A 87 9.25 6.39 -10.41
N GLY A 88 9.01 6.15 -11.71
CA GLY A 88 9.15 4.81 -12.30
C GLY A 88 10.54 4.21 -12.10
N LYS A 89 11.60 4.99 -12.37
CA LYS A 89 12.99 4.55 -12.14
C LYS A 89 13.28 4.17 -10.69
N LYS A 90 12.69 4.88 -9.71
CA LYS A 90 12.85 4.56 -8.28
C LYS A 90 12.18 3.23 -7.91
N ILE A 91 11.01 2.93 -8.48
CA ILE A 91 10.32 1.65 -8.26
C ILE A 91 11.19 0.49 -8.73
N VAL A 92 11.69 0.56 -9.96
CA VAL A 92 12.47 -0.54 -10.55
C VAL A 92 13.92 -0.61 -10.07
N GLN A 93 14.34 0.31 -9.19
CA GLN A 93 15.71 0.36 -8.69
C GLN A 93 16.05 -0.89 -7.88
N GLY A 94 17.08 -1.60 -8.34
CA GLY A 94 17.55 -2.85 -7.76
C GLY A 94 16.75 -4.08 -8.16
N LEU A 95 15.70 -3.94 -8.97
CA LEU A 95 14.96 -5.08 -9.52
C LEU A 95 15.71 -5.69 -10.70
N LYS A 96 15.67 -7.01 -10.82
CA LYS A 96 16.20 -7.72 -11.99
C LYS A 96 15.33 -7.43 -13.21
N ILE A 97 15.96 -7.08 -14.32
CA ILE A 97 15.30 -6.95 -15.62
C ILE A 97 15.50 -8.23 -16.43
N TYR A 98 14.41 -8.72 -16.99
CA TYR A 98 14.36 -9.86 -17.91
C TYR A 98 14.13 -9.35 -19.33
N LYS A 99 14.22 -10.24 -20.33
CA LYS A 99 13.98 -9.87 -21.73
C LYS A 99 12.58 -9.29 -21.93
N GLU A 100 11.62 -9.79 -21.15
CA GLU A 100 10.21 -9.43 -21.14
C GLU A 100 9.89 -8.21 -20.27
N GLY A 101 10.84 -7.77 -19.43
CA GLY A 101 10.69 -6.64 -18.51
C GLY A 101 10.93 -7.00 -17.04
N TYR A 102 10.31 -6.24 -16.13
CA TYR A 102 10.36 -6.47 -14.68
C TYR A 102 9.26 -7.42 -14.25
N LYS A 103 9.59 -8.37 -13.37
CA LYS A 103 8.62 -9.34 -12.86
C LYS A 103 7.60 -8.65 -11.95
N SER A 104 6.32 -8.87 -12.18
CA SER A 104 5.23 -8.20 -11.45
C SER A 104 5.31 -8.41 -9.95
N LYS A 105 5.61 -9.63 -9.51
CA LYS A 105 5.77 -9.95 -8.08
C LYS A 105 6.85 -9.10 -7.41
N ASP A 106 7.96 -8.82 -8.10
CA ASP A 106 9.05 -8.00 -7.56
C ASP A 106 8.64 -6.51 -7.49
N VAL A 107 7.89 -6.03 -8.49
CA VAL A 107 7.33 -4.67 -8.52
C VAL A 107 6.33 -4.47 -7.38
N ILE A 108 5.38 -5.40 -7.22
CA ILE A 108 4.38 -5.37 -6.14
C ILE A 108 5.09 -5.42 -4.78
N TYR A 109 6.02 -6.36 -4.59
CA TYR A 109 6.79 -6.48 -3.35
C TYR A 109 7.53 -5.18 -3.01
N LYS A 110 8.12 -4.52 -4.00
CA LYS A 110 8.76 -3.22 -3.82
C LYS A 110 7.78 -2.12 -3.39
N LEU A 111 6.61 -2.05 -4.02
CA LEU A 111 5.56 -1.07 -3.70
C LEU A 111 4.95 -1.31 -2.32
N MET A 112 4.92 -2.56 -1.86
CA MET A 112 4.45 -2.97 -0.53
C MET A 112 5.51 -2.82 0.58
N GLY A 113 6.62 -2.13 0.32
CA GLY A 113 7.65 -1.91 1.33
C GLY A 113 8.51 -3.15 1.62
N GLN A 114 8.63 -4.05 0.65
CA GLN A 114 9.34 -5.33 0.79
C GLN A 114 8.72 -6.22 1.88
N LYS A 115 7.39 -6.25 1.93
CA LYS A 115 6.63 -7.16 2.78
C LYS A 115 5.44 -7.71 2.00
N HIS A 116 5.08 -8.95 2.31
CA HIS A 116 3.84 -9.56 1.86
C HIS A 116 2.87 -9.62 3.04
N TYR A 117 1.64 -9.19 2.82
CA TYR A 117 0.58 -9.21 3.82
C TYR A 117 -0.39 -10.34 3.51
N SER A 118 -0.95 -10.95 4.57
CA SER A 118 -1.92 -12.02 4.49
C SER A 118 -2.95 -11.88 5.61
N GLU A 119 -4.06 -12.61 5.53
CA GLU A 119 -5.08 -12.63 6.58
C GLU A 119 -4.52 -13.13 7.92
N TYR A 120 -3.49 -13.99 7.93
CA TYR A 120 -2.78 -14.39 9.15
C TYR A 120 -2.28 -13.20 9.96
N ASN A 121 -1.89 -12.11 9.30
CA ASN A 121 -1.43 -10.91 9.99
C ASN A 121 -2.56 -10.21 10.77
N LEU A 122 -3.84 -10.40 10.38
CA LEU A 122 -5.00 -9.91 11.14
C LEU A 122 -5.32 -10.78 12.37
N PHE A 123 -4.98 -12.07 12.32
CA PHE A 123 -5.23 -13.01 13.41
C PHE A 123 -4.18 -12.87 14.52
N GLU A 124 -2.89 -12.73 14.16
CA GLU A 124 -1.81 -12.53 15.14
C GLU A 124 -2.08 -11.31 16.04
N SER A 125 -2.51 -10.19 15.46
CA SER A 125 -2.87 -9.00 16.23
C SER A 125 -4.05 -9.18 17.17
N GLN A 126 -5.02 -10.04 16.84
CA GLN A 126 -6.13 -10.36 17.74
C GLN A 126 -5.70 -11.28 18.88
N GLU A 127 -4.84 -12.27 18.62
CA GLU A 127 -4.32 -13.18 19.65
C GLU A 127 -3.43 -12.45 20.67
N PHE A 128 -2.56 -11.54 20.24
CA PHE A 128 -1.74 -10.75 21.18
C PHE A 128 -2.56 -9.81 22.07
N ILE A 129 -3.66 -9.25 21.55
CA ILE A 129 -4.62 -8.48 22.36
C ILE A 129 -5.34 -9.39 23.35
N ALA A 130 -5.81 -10.56 22.91
CA ALA A 130 -6.48 -11.53 23.78
C ALA A 130 -5.57 -12.05 24.91
N LEU A 131 -4.26 -12.12 24.64
CA LEU A 131 -3.24 -12.51 25.62
C LEU A 131 -2.70 -11.32 26.47
N GLY A 132 -3.14 -10.09 26.20
CA GLY A 132 -2.75 -8.90 26.96
C GLY A 132 -1.28 -8.51 26.83
N VAL A 133 -0.64 -8.78 25.69
CA VAL A 133 0.81 -8.64 25.48
C VAL A 133 1.20 -7.26 24.88
N ILE A 134 0.23 -6.38 24.62
CA ILE A 134 0.44 -5.03 24.04
C ILE A 134 -0.22 -3.96 24.90
#